data_AF-A0A1F6Y506-F1
#
_entry.id   AF-A0A1F6Y506-F1
#
_cell.length_a   1.000
_cell.length_b   1.000
_cell.length_c   1.000
_cell.angle_alpha   90.00
_cell.angle_beta   90.00
_cell.angle_gamma   90.00
#
_symmetry.space_group_name_H-M   'P 1'
#
loop_
_entity.id
_entity.type
_entity.pdbx_description
1 polymer ?
#
loop_
_entity_poly.entity_id
_entity_poly.type
_entity_poly.pdbx_seq_one_letter_code
_entity_poly.pdbx_strand_id
1 'polypeptide(L)'
;MAILGLREAQDIDLLVSKEVHKNLESIGWKKVNKGQKDNPFTYDVFEAHDNWDFSSYNPSLEELLKNAFYIADIPFASLEDVKKWKQHYGRPRDITDIELIDHYLNSQ
;
A
#
# COMPACT_ATOMS: atom_id res chain seq x y z
N MET A 1 -3.73 4.89 -6.46
CA MET A 1 -4.25 6.25 -6.74
C MET A 1 -3.63 6.86 -8.00
N ALA A 2 -2.30 6.99 -8.10
CA ALA A 2 -1.64 7.59 -9.27
C ALA A 2 -1.99 6.93 -10.61
N ILE A 3 -1.99 5.59 -10.67
CA ILE A 3 -2.34 4.86 -11.91
C ILE A 3 -3.78 5.09 -12.37
N LEU A 4 -4.66 5.52 -11.47
CA LEU A 4 -6.06 5.88 -11.76
C LEU A 4 -6.24 7.39 -12.00
N GLY A 5 -5.15 8.16 -12.08
CA GLY A 5 -5.18 9.61 -12.30
C GLY A 5 -5.71 10.44 -11.12
N LEU A 6 -5.81 9.85 -9.92
CA LEU A 6 -6.39 10.55 -8.75
C LEU A 6 -5.41 11.55 -8.11
N ARG A 7 -4.14 11.17 -7.98
CA ARG A 7 -3.07 12.00 -7.40
C ARG A 7 -1.70 11.41 -7.73
N GLU A 8 -0.71 12.29 -7.97
CA GLU A 8 0.69 11.91 -8.07
C GLU A 8 1.23 11.22 -6.80
N ALA A 9 2.07 10.21 -6.99
CA ALA A 9 2.75 9.48 -5.92
C ALA A 9 4.26 9.76 -5.96
N GLN A 10 4.89 9.83 -4.79
CA GLN A 10 6.35 10.02 -4.67
C GLN A 10 7.07 8.68 -4.41
N ASP A 11 6.35 7.73 -3.87
CA ASP A 11 6.77 6.40 -3.45
C ASP A 11 5.78 5.34 -3.94
N ILE A 12 6.23 4.09 -3.93
CA ILE A 12 5.43 2.91 -4.26
C ILE A 12 5.51 1.93 -3.10
N ASP A 13 4.40 1.81 -2.37
CA ASP A 13 4.24 0.83 -1.30
C ASP A 13 3.87 -0.55 -1.88
N LEU A 14 4.60 -1.58 -1.46
CA LEU A 14 4.38 -2.97 -1.84
C LEU A 14 4.11 -3.78 -0.57
N LEU A 15 3.00 -4.53 -0.56
CA LEU A 15 2.85 -5.65 0.36
C LEU A 15 3.34 -6.92 -0.33
N VAL A 16 4.37 -7.54 0.23
CA VAL A 16 4.99 -8.76 -0.31
C VAL A 16 4.85 -9.93 0.65
N SER A 17 5.04 -11.15 0.16
CA SER A 17 5.09 -12.32 1.05
C SER A 17 6.30 -12.22 1.97
N LYS A 18 6.21 -12.86 3.15
CA LYS A 18 7.34 -12.96 4.10
C LYS A 18 8.58 -13.61 3.49
N GLU A 19 8.39 -14.51 2.51
CA GLU A 19 9.49 -15.14 1.80
C GLU A 19 10.23 -14.13 0.91
N VAL A 20 9.48 -13.36 0.11
CA VAL A 20 10.07 -12.29 -0.72
C VAL A 20 10.78 -11.28 0.16
N HIS A 21 10.14 -10.79 1.22
CA HIS A 21 10.70 -9.79 2.13
C HIS A 21 12.05 -10.21 2.74
N LYS A 22 12.16 -11.46 3.20
CA LYS A 22 13.42 -12.01 3.74
C LYS A 22 14.57 -12.03 2.74
N ASN A 23 14.27 -12.14 1.46
CA ASN A 23 15.28 -12.22 0.40
C ASN A 23 15.72 -10.84 -0.12
N LEU A 24 14.97 -9.77 0.17
CA LEU A 24 15.23 -8.43 -0.37
C LEU A 24 16.62 -7.89 0.02
N GLU A 25 17.09 -8.15 1.24
CA GLU A 25 18.43 -7.71 1.68
C GLU A 25 19.55 -8.30 0.81
N SER A 26 19.42 -9.57 0.44
CA SER A 26 20.43 -10.28 -0.35
C SER A 26 20.57 -9.76 -1.78
N ILE A 27 19.54 -9.06 -2.28
CA ILE A 27 19.51 -8.45 -3.60
C ILE A 27 19.68 -6.92 -3.56
N GLY A 28 20.13 -6.38 -2.42
CA GLY A 28 20.59 -4.99 -2.31
C GLY A 28 19.54 -3.98 -1.81
N TRP A 29 18.36 -4.43 -1.38
CA TRP A 29 17.41 -3.56 -0.69
C TRP A 29 17.89 -3.26 0.73
N LYS A 30 17.53 -2.09 1.26
CA LYS A 30 17.96 -1.63 2.58
C LYS A 30 16.81 -1.63 3.56
N LYS A 31 17.01 -2.30 4.70
CA LYS A 31 16.03 -2.28 5.79
C LYS A 31 15.99 -0.90 6.44
N VAL A 32 14.79 -0.36 6.61
CA VAL A 32 14.53 0.89 7.33
C VAL A 32 13.74 0.55 8.59
N ASN A 33 14.11 1.14 9.71
CA ASN A 33 13.37 1.00 10.96
C ASN A 33 12.37 2.16 11.09
N LYS A 34 11.08 1.88 10.86
CA LYS A 34 9.99 2.87 11.01
C LYS A 34 9.23 2.72 12.33
N GLY A 35 9.72 1.87 13.24
CA GLY A 35 9.15 1.64 14.56
C GLY A 35 9.10 0.16 14.92
N GLN A 36 8.42 -0.17 16.02
CA GLN A 36 8.37 -1.54 16.52
C GLN A 36 7.60 -2.51 15.61
N LYS A 37 6.63 -2.00 14.84
CA LYS A 37 5.69 -2.83 14.07
C LYS A 37 5.93 -2.85 12.57
N ASP A 38 6.79 -1.96 12.06
CA ASP A 38 7.01 -1.81 10.63
C ASP A 38 8.49 -1.60 10.33
N ASN A 39 9.05 -2.52 9.56
CA ASN A 39 10.46 -2.56 9.19
C ASN A 39 10.60 -2.91 7.70
N PRO A 40 10.21 -1.99 6.81
CA PRO A 40 10.22 -2.25 5.38
C PRO A 40 11.64 -2.30 4.83
N PHE A 41 11.76 -2.97 3.68
CA PHE A 41 12.93 -2.84 2.83
C PHE A 41 12.67 -1.74 1.79
N THR A 42 13.69 -0.95 1.46
CA THR A 42 13.60 0.13 0.48
C THR A 42 14.61 -0.05 -0.64
N TYR A 43 14.21 0.34 -1.85
CA TYR A 43 15.08 0.46 -3.02
C TYR A 43 14.53 1.56 -3.93
N ASP A 44 15.29 2.63 -4.12
CA ASP A 44 14.85 3.82 -4.86
C ASP A 44 13.50 4.36 -4.33
N VAL A 45 12.45 4.41 -5.16
CA VAL A 45 11.10 4.86 -4.79
C VAL A 45 10.21 3.77 -4.18
N PHE A 46 10.71 2.54 -4.07
CA PHE A 46 9.92 1.41 -3.60
C PHE A 46 10.12 1.14 -2.12
N GLU A 47 9.02 0.80 -1.45
CA GLU A 47 8.99 0.37 -0.07
C GLU A 47 8.22 -0.96 0.04
N ALA A 48 8.90 -2.01 0.50
CA ALA A 48 8.35 -3.35 0.59
C ALA A 48 8.13 -3.76 2.05
N HIS A 49 6.88 -4.03 2.38
CA HIS A 49 6.41 -4.47 3.69
C HIS A 49 6.01 -5.95 3.62
N ASP A 50 6.22 -6.70 4.70
CA ASP A 50 5.70 -8.06 4.89
C ASP A 50 4.41 -8.10 5.73
N ASN A 51 3.94 -6.92 6.16
CA ASN A 51 2.77 -6.74 7.00
C ASN A 51 2.23 -5.31 6.86
N TRP A 52 0.90 -5.18 6.85
CA TRP A 52 0.20 -3.91 6.95
C TRP A 52 -0.75 -3.97 8.16
N ASP A 53 -0.33 -3.36 9.28
CA ASP A 53 -1.10 -3.34 10.53
C ASP A 53 -1.63 -1.93 10.81
N PHE A 54 -2.86 -1.66 10.38
CA PHE A 54 -3.56 -0.38 10.58
C PHE A 54 -4.62 -0.51 11.69
N SER A 55 -4.24 -1.13 12.81
CA SER A 55 -5.06 -1.35 14.00
C SER A 55 -6.32 -2.18 13.75
N SER A 56 -7.43 -1.56 13.34
CA SER A 56 -8.69 -2.26 13.03
C SER A 56 -8.70 -2.90 11.65
N TYR A 57 -7.71 -2.59 10.81
CA TYR A 57 -7.56 -3.13 9.47
C TYR A 57 -6.15 -3.71 9.29
N ASN A 58 -6.05 -5.03 9.13
CA ASN A 58 -4.80 -5.75 8.99
C ASN A 58 -4.99 -6.90 7.99
N PRO A 59 -5.05 -6.59 6.68
CA PRO A 59 -5.33 -7.58 5.65
C PRO A 59 -4.10 -8.45 5.38
N SER A 60 -4.33 -9.72 5.14
CA SER A 60 -3.34 -10.60 4.52
C SER A 60 -3.13 -10.26 3.05
N LEU A 61 -1.98 -10.66 2.49
CA LEU A 61 -1.71 -10.54 1.06
C LEU A 61 -2.77 -11.27 0.21
N GLU A 62 -3.27 -12.42 0.67
CA GLU A 62 -4.32 -13.16 -0.02
C GLU A 62 -5.65 -12.39 -0.06
N GLU A 63 -6.03 -11.73 1.05
CA GLU A 63 -7.24 -10.90 1.11
C GLU A 63 -7.14 -9.69 0.18
N LEU A 64 -5.98 -9.03 0.12
CA LEU A 64 -5.77 -7.92 -0.82
C LEU A 64 -5.85 -8.40 -2.27
N LEU A 65 -5.23 -9.54 -2.60
CA LEU A 65 -5.25 -10.08 -3.97
C LEU A 65 -6.66 -10.47 -4.43
N LYS A 66 -7.55 -10.89 -3.52
CA LYS A 66 -8.96 -11.18 -3.84
C LYS A 66 -9.74 -9.95 -4.30
N ASN A 67 -9.42 -8.79 -3.74
CA ASN A 67 -10.09 -7.51 -4.06
C ASN A 67 -9.30 -6.66 -5.05
N ALA A 68 -8.12 -7.12 -5.47
CA ALA A 68 -7.21 -6.35 -6.30
C ALA A 68 -7.81 -6.08 -7.69
N PHE A 69 -7.49 -4.91 -8.23
CA PHE A 69 -7.64 -4.66 -9.66
C PHE A 69 -6.28 -4.81 -10.35
N TYR A 70 -6.30 -5.17 -11.62
CA TYR A 70 -5.10 -5.50 -12.38
C TYR A 70 -4.92 -4.53 -13.54
N ILE A 71 -3.71 -4.00 -13.69
CA ILE A 71 -3.30 -3.20 -14.86
C ILE A 71 -2.01 -3.82 -15.38
N ALA A 72 -2.01 -4.27 -16.63
CA ALA A 72 -0.89 -4.98 -17.24
C ALA A 72 -0.37 -6.14 -16.36
N ASP A 73 -1.30 -6.96 -15.85
CA ASP A 73 -1.05 -8.10 -14.94
C ASP A 73 -0.40 -7.75 -13.59
N ILE A 74 -0.27 -6.45 -13.27
CA ILE A 74 0.22 -5.98 -11.97
C ILE A 74 -0.98 -5.79 -11.04
N PRO A 75 -1.03 -6.45 -9.86
CA PRO A 75 -2.09 -6.25 -8.89
C PRO A 75 -1.90 -4.95 -8.14
N PHE A 76 -3.00 -4.22 -7.96
CA PHE A 76 -3.09 -3.03 -7.12
C PHE A 76 -4.12 -3.26 -6.02
N ALA A 77 -3.83 -2.80 -4.80
CA ALA A 77 -4.81 -2.77 -3.73
C ALA A 77 -6.05 -1.97 -4.16
N SER A 78 -7.24 -2.48 -3.86
CA SER A 78 -8.50 -1.84 -4.20
C SER A 78 -8.61 -0.45 -3.56
N LEU A 79 -9.39 0.45 -4.15
CA LEU A 79 -9.57 1.79 -3.56
C LEU A 79 -10.29 1.74 -2.21
N GLU A 80 -11.14 0.74 -1.98
CA GLU A 80 -11.79 0.47 -0.71
C GLU A 80 -10.76 0.09 0.37
N ASP A 81 -9.80 -0.78 0.04
CA ASP A 81 -8.73 -1.16 0.95
C ASP A 81 -7.77 0.02 1.19
N VAL A 82 -7.49 0.82 0.15
CA VAL A 82 -6.75 2.08 0.26
C VAL A 82 -7.44 3.05 1.22
N LYS A 83 -8.76 3.20 1.09
CA LYS A 83 -9.56 4.08 1.95
C LYS A 83 -9.52 3.62 3.41
N LYS A 84 -9.65 2.32 3.69
CA LYS A 84 -9.61 1.79 5.07
C LYS A 84 -8.31 2.15 5.79
N TRP A 85 -7.15 2.00 5.15
CA TRP A 85 -5.88 2.38 5.80
C TRP A 85 -5.74 3.90 5.96
N LYS A 86 -6.26 4.70 5.02
CA LYS A 86 -6.24 6.16 5.11
C LYS A 86 -7.11 6.67 6.26
N GLN A 87 -8.26 6.05 6.46
CA GLN A 87 -9.15 6.35 7.58
C GLN A 87 -8.48 6.07 8.93
N HIS A 88 -7.63 5.04 9.01
CA HIS A 88 -6.87 4.75 10.22
C HIS A 88 -5.87 5.87 10.57
N TYR A 89 -5.04 6.30 9.60
CA TYR A 89 -4.02 7.32 9.86
C TYR A 89 -4.59 8.73 10.01
N GLY A 90 -5.63 9.07 9.24
CA GLY A 90 -6.35 10.34 9.37
C GLY A 90 -5.48 11.60 9.19
N ARG A 91 -4.35 11.51 8.48
CA ARG A 91 -3.49 12.68 8.24
C ARG A 91 -4.24 13.66 7.33
N PRO A 92 -3.91 14.97 7.33
CA PRO A 92 -4.55 15.93 6.44
C PRO A 92 -4.57 15.49 4.97
N ARG A 93 -3.46 14.89 4.48
CA ARG A 93 -3.39 14.31 3.13
C ARG A 93 -4.31 13.09 2.92
N ASP A 94 -4.53 12.29 3.97
CA ASP A 94 -5.39 11.11 3.88
C ASP A 94 -6.85 11.53 3.74
N ILE A 95 -7.27 12.62 4.40
CA ILE A 95 -8.63 13.17 4.27
C ILE A 95 -8.90 13.55 2.81
N THR A 96 -8.01 14.34 2.20
CA THR A 96 -8.12 14.70 0.77
C THR A 96 -8.11 13.48 -0.13
N ASP A 97 -7.23 12.50 0.15
CA ASP A 97 -7.18 11.27 -0.65
C ASP A 97 -8.47 10.44 -0.53
N ILE A 98 -9.11 10.42 0.64
CA ILE A 98 -10.40 9.74 0.86
C ILE A 98 -11.50 10.42 0.04
N GLU A 99 -11.55 11.75 0.00
CA GLU A 99 -12.54 12.49 -0.81
C GLU A 99 -12.40 12.18 -2.31
N LEU A 100 -11.16 12.12 -2.81
CA LEU A 100 -10.88 11.75 -4.20
C LEU A 100 -11.33 10.31 -4.51
N ILE A 101 -11.09 9.38 -3.58
CA ILE A 101 -11.54 7.99 -3.70
C ILE A 101 -13.07 7.93 -3.73
N ASP A 102 -13.75 8.63 -2.82
CA ASP A 102 -15.21 8.61 -2.74
C ASP A 102 -15.86 9.22 -3.98
N HIS A 103 -15.28 10.29 -4.54
CA HIS A 103 -15.74 10.85 -5.80
C HIS A 103 -15.58 9.85 -6.97
N TYR A 104 -14.42 9.19 -7.04
CA TYR A 104 -14.15 8.20 -8.08
C TYR A 104 -15.11 7.00 -7.99
N LEU A 105 -15.33 6.45 -6.80
CA LEU A 105 -16.21 5.29 -6.60
C LEU A 105 -17.69 5.60 -6.86
N ASN A 106 -18.14 6.83 -6.61
CA ASN A 106 -19.53 7.25 -6.87
C ASN A 106 -19.80 7.65 -8.33
N SER A 107 -18.76 7.78 -9.16
CA SER A 107 -18.88 8.18 -10.57
C SER A 107 -18.74 7.02 -11.56
N GLN A 108 -18.54 5.79 -11.06
CA GLN A 108 -18.61 4.54 -11.81
C GLN A 108 -20.04 3.98 -11.79
#